data_AF-A0A4S8LA32-F1
#
_entry.id   AF-A0A4S8LA32-F1
#
_cell.length_a   1.000
_cell.length_b   1.000
_cell.length_c   1.000
_cell.angle_alpha   90.00
_cell.angle_beta   90.00
_cell.angle_gamma   90.00
#
_symmetry.space_group_name_H-M   'P 1'
#
loop_
_entity.id
_entity.type
_entity.pdbx_description
1 polymer ?
#
loop_
_entity_poly.entity_id
_entity_poly.type
_entity_poly.pdbx_seq_one_letter_code
_entity_poly.pdbx_strand_id
1 'polypeptide(L)'
;SVKPSHYDLTIQTDLDNSVFKGLVKINLDVKEPTSTIVLNSSKLKLNKAISYVRSETLNEKLAPSNCSVNDKDKQVTFTFPTTFQSGTQLELEIAFTGTFDSSNVGYYRASYEKDGKKRYYTLNQFEAINARCAFPCWDEPALKATFDVTLIFKTDMVNISNSAVVLEKAFSPNDQDYLDLKEAFPTLNDKWKITKFHRTPKMSTYIVAFASGPFEYIESKVKLPISGMEVPLRVYGTLTMNMILSSLLSTADIIHQAQFALDFKAQVLPLYEQLFDVPYPLPKLDTLVVS
;
A
#
# COMPACT_ATOMS: atom_id res chain seq x y z
N SER A 1 20.90 -4.33 14.62
CA SER A 1 21.82 -3.78 13.60
C SER A 1 21.22 -2.71 12.69
N VAL A 2 20.07 -2.87 12.04
CA VAL A 2 19.53 -1.87 11.07
C VAL A 2 18.12 -1.40 11.42
N LYS A 3 17.74 -0.18 11.01
CA LYS A 3 16.42 0.41 11.27
C LYS A 3 15.83 1.07 10.02
N PRO A 4 14.58 0.79 9.62
CA PRO A 4 13.94 1.46 8.50
C PRO A 4 13.52 2.89 8.85
N SER A 5 13.61 3.80 7.88
CA SER A 5 13.17 5.18 7.99
C SER A 5 12.10 5.56 6.95
N HIS A 6 12.14 4.94 5.76
CA HIS A 6 11.22 5.20 4.66
C HIS A 6 11.04 3.97 3.77
N TYR A 7 9.85 3.83 3.17
CA TYR A 7 9.50 2.84 2.17
C TYR A 7 8.92 3.53 0.93
N ASP A 8 9.51 3.30 -0.24
CA ASP A 8 8.89 3.55 -1.54
C ASP A 8 8.37 2.21 -2.06
N LEU A 9 7.04 2.05 -2.02
CA LEU A 9 6.34 0.80 -2.31
C LEU A 9 5.51 0.95 -3.58
N THR A 10 5.92 0.25 -4.63
CA THR A 10 5.16 0.12 -5.87
C THR A 10 4.56 -1.27 -5.99
N ILE A 11 3.26 -1.38 -6.23
CA ILE A 11 2.55 -2.67 -6.43
C ILE A 11 1.77 -2.63 -7.73
N GLN A 12 2.03 -3.59 -8.61
CA GLN A 12 1.22 -3.89 -9.78
C GLN A 12 0.37 -5.12 -9.53
N THR A 13 -0.93 -5.02 -9.75
CA THR A 13 -1.86 -6.11 -9.46
C THR A 13 -2.58 -6.60 -10.69
N ASP A 14 -2.41 -7.88 -11.00
CA ASP A 14 -3.06 -8.56 -12.11
C ASP A 14 -4.09 -9.56 -11.58
N LEU A 15 -5.34 -9.10 -11.49
CA LEU A 15 -6.46 -9.93 -11.07
C LEU A 15 -6.77 -11.07 -12.05
N ASP A 16 -6.50 -10.90 -13.35
CA ASP A 16 -6.80 -11.93 -14.35
C ASP A 16 -5.90 -13.14 -14.12
N ASN A 17 -4.63 -12.87 -13.80
CA ASN A 17 -3.64 -13.90 -13.47
C ASN A 17 -3.55 -14.22 -11.97
N SER A 18 -4.36 -13.57 -11.13
CA SER A 18 -4.38 -13.74 -9.66
C SER A 18 -3.01 -13.55 -8.98
N VAL A 19 -2.21 -12.62 -9.49
CA VAL A 19 -0.87 -12.30 -9.01
C VAL A 19 -0.72 -10.81 -8.75
N PHE A 20 0.24 -10.45 -7.90
CA PHE A 20 0.75 -9.09 -7.81
C PHE A 20 2.28 -9.12 -7.84
N LYS A 21 2.84 -8.11 -8.49
CA LYS A 21 4.28 -7.83 -8.48
C LYS A 21 4.50 -6.58 -7.67
N GLY A 22 5.63 -6.50 -6.98
CA GLY A 22 5.99 -5.29 -6.28
C GLY A 22 7.47 -5.01 -6.32
N LEU A 23 7.78 -3.74 -6.10
CA LEU A 23 9.12 -3.23 -5.88
C LEU A 23 9.05 -2.40 -4.61
N VAL A 24 9.90 -2.72 -3.65
CA VAL A 24 10.04 -1.90 -2.44
C VAL A 24 11.47 -1.40 -2.36
N LYS A 25 11.65 -0.09 -2.20
CA LYS A 25 12.91 0.54 -1.82
C LYS A 25 12.80 1.00 -0.38
N ILE A 26 13.75 0.59 0.45
CA ILE A 26 13.71 0.82 1.89
C ILE A 26 14.95 1.60 2.29
N ASN A 27 14.75 2.80 2.83
CA ASN A 27 15.84 3.56 3.43
C ASN A 27 16.11 3.00 4.83
N LEU A 28 17.37 2.68 5.09
CA LEU A 28 17.84 2.03 6.30
C LEU A 28 18.97 2.83 6.94
N ASP A 29 18.92 2.94 8.27
CA ASP A 29 20.04 3.37 9.07
C ASP A 29 20.76 2.16 9.67
N VAL A 30 22.06 2.04 9.41
CA VAL A 30 22.90 1.06 10.10
C VAL A 30 23.24 1.59 11.49
N LYS A 31 22.82 0.87 12.53
CA LYS A 31 23.08 1.20 13.94
C LYS A 31 24.30 0.47 14.50
N GLU A 32 24.59 -0.72 13.97
CA GLU A 32 25.73 -1.55 14.35
C GLU A 32 26.38 -2.10 13.08
N PRO A 33 27.73 -2.19 13.01
CA PRO A 33 28.40 -2.73 11.83
C PRO A 33 27.85 -4.10 11.45
N THR A 34 27.49 -4.27 10.17
CA THR A 34 26.89 -5.53 9.71
C THR A 34 27.09 -5.74 8.21
N SER A 35 27.23 -6.99 7.81
CA SER A 35 27.18 -7.42 6.41
C SER A 35 25.86 -8.11 6.05
N THR A 36 24.91 -8.14 6.99
CA THR A 36 23.61 -8.81 6.81
C THR A 36 22.44 -7.88 7.08
N ILE A 37 21.39 -8.03 6.29
CA ILE A 37 20.12 -7.33 6.46
C ILE A 37 19.03 -8.39 6.58
N VAL A 38 18.34 -8.40 7.72
CA VAL A 38 17.26 -9.35 8.03
C VAL A 38 15.96 -8.58 8.19
N LEU A 39 14.91 -9.05 7.51
CA LEU A 39 13.57 -8.48 7.54
C LEU A 39 12.51 -9.57 7.36
N ASN A 40 11.25 -9.23 7.61
CA ASN A 40 10.14 -10.15 7.46
C ASN A 40 9.72 -10.27 5.99
N SER A 41 9.42 -11.49 5.57
CA SER A 41 8.84 -11.82 4.26
C SER A 41 8.14 -13.16 4.37
N SER A 42 6.92 -13.27 3.86
CA SER A 42 6.16 -14.52 3.85
C SER A 42 5.35 -14.65 2.57
N LYS A 43 5.31 -15.86 1.98
CA LYS A 43 4.52 -16.14 0.76
C LYS A 43 4.89 -15.27 -0.46
N LEU A 44 6.06 -14.64 -0.44
CA LEU A 44 6.56 -13.82 -1.54
C LEU A 44 7.75 -14.50 -2.21
N LYS A 45 7.73 -14.55 -3.54
CA LYS A 45 8.88 -14.92 -4.36
C LYS A 45 9.72 -13.69 -4.64
N LEU A 46 10.91 -13.62 -4.06
CA LEU A 46 11.84 -12.51 -4.28
C LEU A 46 12.61 -12.67 -5.58
N ASN A 47 12.74 -11.60 -6.36
CA ASN A 47 13.55 -11.56 -7.55
C ASN A 47 14.96 -11.03 -7.21
N LYS A 48 15.89 -11.97 -7.03
CA LYS A 48 17.28 -11.68 -6.66
C LYS A 48 18.03 -10.85 -7.69
N ALA A 49 17.64 -10.91 -8.97
CA ALA A 49 18.31 -10.16 -10.03
C ALA A 49 18.10 -8.64 -9.92
N ILE A 50 17.02 -8.21 -9.25
CA ILE A 50 16.62 -6.81 -9.07
C ILE A 50 16.62 -6.47 -7.57
N SER A 51 17.40 -7.21 -6.77
CA SER A 51 17.56 -6.92 -5.35
C SER A 51 18.99 -6.43 -5.10
N TYR A 52 19.13 -5.17 -4.70
CA TYR A 52 20.43 -4.54 -4.47
C TYR A 52 20.38 -3.57 -3.31
N VAL A 53 21.54 -3.28 -2.75
CA VAL A 53 21.72 -2.19 -1.80
C VAL A 53 22.52 -1.06 -2.44
N ARG A 54 22.12 0.16 -2.17
CA ARG A 54 22.85 1.39 -2.53
C ARG A 54 23.17 2.18 -1.27
N SER A 55 24.19 3.03 -1.35
CA SER A 55 24.58 3.99 -0.33
C SER A 55 25.36 5.11 -1.00
N GLU A 56 25.35 6.31 -0.44
CA GLU A 56 26.19 7.41 -0.92
C GLU A 56 27.69 7.07 -0.89
N THR A 57 28.11 6.18 0.01
CA THR A 57 29.50 5.72 0.10
C THR A 57 29.81 4.56 -0.85
N LEU A 58 28.82 4.03 -1.56
CA LEU A 58 29.00 2.98 -2.56
C LEU A 58 29.02 3.62 -3.95
N ASN A 59 30.11 3.40 -4.69
CA ASN A 59 30.23 3.90 -6.06
C ASN A 59 29.20 3.28 -7.03
N GLU A 60 28.70 2.07 -6.72
CA GLU A 60 27.74 1.33 -7.55
C GLU A 60 26.72 0.56 -6.69
N LYS A 61 25.62 0.10 -7.33
CA LYS A 61 24.66 -0.81 -6.71
C LYS A 61 25.36 -2.12 -6.33
N LEU A 62 25.17 -2.57 -5.10
CA LEU A 62 25.76 -3.82 -4.62
C LEU A 62 24.71 -4.92 -4.52
N ALA A 63 24.91 -6.01 -5.26
CA ALA A 63 24.09 -7.20 -5.14
C ALA A 63 24.45 -8.00 -3.87
N PRO A 64 23.48 -8.67 -3.23
CA PRO A 64 23.76 -9.60 -2.14
C PRO A 64 24.54 -10.81 -2.66
N SER A 65 25.56 -11.25 -1.92
CA SER A 65 26.29 -12.50 -2.18
C SER A 65 25.46 -13.73 -1.84
N ASN A 66 24.50 -13.59 -0.92
CA ASN A 66 23.54 -14.63 -0.60
C ASN A 66 22.18 -14.04 -0.20
N CYS A 67 21.12 -14.79 -0.46
CA CYS A 67 19.76 -14.48 -0.01
C CYS A 67 19.10 -15.79 0.44
N SER A 68 18.93 -15.93 1.76
CA SER A 68 18.32 -17.09 2.40
C SER A 68 16.95 -16.74 2.98
N VAL A 69 15.99 -17.64 2.81
CA VAL A 69 14.63 -17.51 3.35
C VAL A 69 14.48 -18.49 4.50
N ASN A 70 13.99 -18.00 5.63
CA ASN A 70 13.60 -18.80 6.78
C ASN A 70 12.07 -18.79 6.89
N ASP A 71 11.46 -19.85 6.35
CA ASP A 71 10.00 -19.99 6.32
C ASP A 71 9.38 -20.26 7.69
N LYS A 72 10.16 -20.69 8.68
CA LYS A 72 9.66 -20.88 10.05
C LYS A 72 9.47 -19.53 10.72
N ASP A 73 10.47 -18.66 10.63
CA ASP A 73 10.47 -17.36 11.28
C ASP A 73 9.86 -16.24 10.41
N LYS A 74 9.48 -16.59 9.17
CA LYS A 74 8.93 -15.65 8.16
C LYS A 74 9.88 -14.49 7.90
N GLN A 75 11.16 -14.82 7.70
CA GLN A 75 12.23 -13.87 7.50
C GLN A 75 13.03 -14.18 6.24
N VAL A 76 13.61 -13.13 5.66
CA VAL A 76 14.64 -13.22 4.64
C VAL A 76 15.90 -12.55 5.16
N THR A 77 17.05 -13.17 4.88
CA THR A 77 18.37 -12.61 5.16
C THR A 77 19.11 -12.36 3.86
N PHE A 78 19.49 -11.10 3.64
CA PHE A 78 20.42 -10.70 2.60
C PHE A 78 21.82 -10.58 3.19
N THR A 79 22.79 -11.29 2.60
CA THR A 79 24.21 -11.20 2.97
C THR A 79 24.96 -10.47 1.87
N PHE A 80 25.83 -9.53 2.25
CA PHE A 80 26.62 -8.72 1.34
C PHE A 80 28.12 -9.03 1.50
N PRO A 81 28.93 -8.84 0.44
CA PRO A 81 30.37 -9.08 0.48
C PRO A 81 31.15 -8.04 1.29
N THR A 82 30.50 -6.97 1.74
CA THR A 82 31.09 -5.87 2.52
C THR A 82 30.31 -5.66 3.82
N THR A 83 31.01 -5.12 4.82
CA THR A 83 30.42 -4.73 6.11
C THR A 83 30.09 -3.24 6.10
N PHE A 84 28.81 -2.93 6.21
CA PHE A 84 28.33 -1.55 6.38
C PHE A 84 28.62 -1.10 7.80
N GLN A 85 29.18 0.08 7.96
CA GLN A 85 29.57 0.61 9.28
C GLN A 85 28.37 1.28 9.96
N SER A 86 28.45 1.43 11.28
CA SER A 86 27.45 2.22 12.01
C SER A 86 27.40 3.65 11.48
N GLY A 87 26.19 4.20 11.34
CA GLY A 87 25.95 5.52 10.76
C GLY A 87 25.80 5.52 9.24
N THR A 88 26.10 4.42 8.54
CA THR A 88 25.85 4.32 7.09
C THR A 88 24.34 4.33 6.81
N GLN A 89 23.92 5.16 5.85
CA GLN A 89 22.59 5.11 5.27
C GLN A 89 22.58 4.21 4.05
N LEU A 90 21.61 3.32 3.96
CA LEU A 90 21.44 2.38 2.86
C LEU A 90 20.06 2.55 2.23
N GLU A 91 19.95 2.28 0.93
CA GLU A 91 18.69 2.02 0.26
C GLU A 91 18.68 0.55 -0.20
N LEU A 92 17.81 -0.27 0.38
CA LEU A 92 17.62 -1.66 -0.01
C LEU A 92 16.43 -1.75 -0.98
N GLU A 93 16.70 -2.16 -2.21
CA GLU A 93 15.68 -2.41 -3.21
C GLU A 93 15.40 -3.91 -3.32
N ILE A 94 14.12 -4.29 -3.35
CA ILE A 94 13.66 -5.68 -3.44
C ILE A 94 12.47 -5.75 -4.38
N ALA A 95 12.65 -6.45 -5.51
CA ALA A 95 11.54 -6.86 -6.35
C ALA A 95 10.96 -8.20 -5.88
N PHE A 96 9.63 -8.33 -5.89
CA PHE A 96 8.93 -9.52 -5.42
C PHE A 96 7.66 -9.81 -6.21
N THR A 97 7.17 -11.04 -6.08
CA THR A 97 5.89 -11.47 -6.63
C THR A 97 5.13 -12.23 -5.56
N GLY A 98 3.85 -11.92 -5.40
CA GLY A 98 2.91 -12.68 -4.59
C GLY A 98 1.73 -13.18 -5.42
N THR A 99 1.03 -14.15 -4.86
CA THR A 99 -0.19 -14.74 -5.42
C THR A 99 -1.32 -14.53 -4.44
N PHE A 100 -2.53 -14.26 -4.92
CA PHE A 100 -3.70 -14.22 -4.05
C PHE A 100 -4.09 -15.63 -3.63
N ASP A 101 -4.09 -15.89 -2.33
CA ASP A 101 -4.67 -17.10 -1.76
C ASP A 101 -6.12 -16.86 -1.30
N SER A 102 -6.73 -17.85 -0.66
CA SER A 102 -8.08 -17.74 -0.09
C SER A 102 -8.08 -17.19 1.34
N SER A 103 -6.96 -16.65 1.82
CA SER A 103 -6.87 -16.06 3.15
C SER A 103 -7.28 -14.58 3.09
N ASN A 104 -8.23 -14.16 3.93
CA ASN A 104 -8.68 -12.77 4.03
C ASN A 104 -7.69 -11.91 4.87
N VAL A 105 -6.38 -12.14 4.69
CA VAL A 105 -5.30 -11.48 5.44
C VAL A 105 -4.14 -11.16 4.51
N GLY A 106 -3.31 -10.18 4.88
CA GLY A 106 -2.26 -9.70 4.01
C GLY A 106 -2.85 -8.86 2.88
N TYR A 107 -2.32 -8.98 1.67
CA TYR A 107 -2.92 -8.40 0.47
C TYR A 107 -3.73 -9.47 -0.26
N TYR A 108 -5.05 -9.31 -0.28
CA TYR A 108 -5.97 -10.37 -0.72
C TYR A 108 -6.99 -9.84 -1.73
N ARG A 109 -7.64 -10.79 -2.42
CA ARG A 109 -8.76 -10.49 -3.31
C ARG A 109 -10.08 -10.78 -2.62
N ALA A 110 -11.01 -9.85 -2.71
CA ALA A 110 -12.39 -10.05 -2.34
C ALA A 110 -13.27 -10.09 -3.60
N SER A 111 -14.51 -10.55 -3.44
CA SER A 111 -15.44 -10.69 -4.55
C SER A 111 -16.80 -10.11 -4.23
N TYR A 112 -17.46 -9.58 -5.26
CA TYR A 112 -18.84 -9.13 -5.21
C TYR A 112 -19.60 -9.67 -6.42
N GLU A 113 -20.92 -9.75 -6.32
CA GLU A 113 -21.76 -10.12 -7.46
C GLU A 113 -22.31 -8.88 -8.15
N LYS A 114 -22.28 -8.89 -9.48
CA LYS A 114 -22.91 -7.88 -10.34
C LYS A 114 -23.41 -8.53 -11.62
N ASP A 115 -24.69 -8.32 -11.94
CA ASP A 115 -25.36 -8.92 -13.10
C ASP A 115 -25.27 -10.46 -13.12
N GLY A 116 -25.37 -11.11 -11.96
CA GLY A 116 -25.23 -12.56 -11.80
C GLY A 116 -23.80 -13.08 -12.05
N LYS A 117 -22.80 -12.19 -12.18
CA LYS A 117 -21.40 -12.54 -12.38
C LYS A 117 -20.57 -12.16 -11.16
N LYS A 118 -19.75 -13.09 -10.70
CA LYS A 118 -18.74 -12.84 -9.67
C LYS A 118 -17.62 -11.97 -10.24
N ARG A 119 -17.39 -10.83 -9.62
CA ARG A 119 -16.32 -9.87 -9.94
C ARG A 119 -15.39 -9.73 -8.73
N TYR A 120 -14.18 -9.24 -8.97
CA TYR A 120 -13.14 -9.17 -7.95
C TYR A 120 -12.58 -7.77 -7.76
N TYR A 121 -12.13 -7.50 -6.56
CA TYR A 121 -11.33 -6.33 -6.17
C TYR A 121 -10.27 -6.79 -5.18
N THR A 122 -9.36 -5.89 -4.82
CA THR A 122 -8.27 -6.17 -3.88
C THR A 122 -8.23 -5.14 -2.79
N LEU A 123 -7.78 -5.58 -1.62
CA LEU A 123 -7.57 -4.78 -0.43
C LEU A 123 -6.62 -5.52 0.50
N ASN A 124 -6.21 -4.88 1.57
CA ASN A 124 -5.34 -5.50 2.54
C ASN A 124 -5.85 -5.43 3.98
N GLN A 125 -5.46 -6.44 4.76
CA GLN A 125 -5.63 -6.51 6.21
C GLN A 125 -4.29 -6.97 6.81
N PHE A 126 -3.48 -6.00 7.27
CA PHE A 126 -2.13 -6.28 7.77
C PHE A 126 -2.06 -6.54 9.26
N GLU A 127 -3.02 -6.07 10.05
CA GLU A 127 -2.98 -6.30 11.49
C GLU A 127 -3.14 -7.80 11.83
N ALA A 128 -2.30 -8.38 12.70
CA ALA A 128 -1.17 -7.75 13.41
C ALA A 128 0.18 -7.85 12.69
N ILE A 129 0.41 -8.90 11.88
CA ILE A 129 1.74 -9.27 11.36
C ILE A 129 1.70 -9.76 9.90
N ASN A 130 0.77 -9.23 9.10
CA ASN A 130 0.51 -9.68 7.74
C ASN A 130 1.00 -8.71 6.66
N ALA A 131 1.64 -7.59 7.01
CA ALA A 131 2.27 -6.71 6.01
C ALA A 131 3.39 -7.45 5.25
N ARG A 132 4.13 -8.32 5.96
CA ARG A 132 5.16 -9.21 5.40
C ARG A 132 4.66 -10.17 4.31
N CYS A 133 3.33 -10.37 4.20
CA CYS A 133 2.70 -11.19 3.16
C CYS A 133 2.45 -10.40 1.87
N ALA A 134 2.53 -9.07 1.91
CA ALA A 134 2.29 -8.18 0.79
C ALA A 134 3.58 -7.54 0.27
N PHE A 135 4.53 -7.22 1.15
CA PHE A 135 5.85 -6.74 0.78
C PHE A 135 6.88 -7.05 1.87
N PRO A 136 8.16 -7.28 1.53
CA PRO A 136 9.21 -7.48 2.53
C PRO A 136 9.40 -6.22 3.39
N CYS A 137 9.35 -6.35 4.71
CA CYS A 137 9.44 -5.21 5.63
C CYS A 137 9.86 -5.60 7.04
N TRP A 138 10.16 -4.61 7.90
CA TRP A 138 10.29 -4.81 9.33
C TRP A 138 8.90 -4.74 9.95
N ASP A 139 8.25 -5.89 10.03
CA ASP A 139 6.84 -5.99 10.38
C ASP A 139 6.64 -6.11 11.89
N GLU A 140 7.10 -5.06 12.58
CA GLU A 140 7.06 -4.89 14.03
C GLU A 140 6.51 -3.49 14.37
N PRO A 141 5.50 -3.35 15.24
CA PRO A 141 4.82 -2.07 15.46
C PRO A 141 5.73 -0.91 15.88
N ALA A 142 6.83 -1.18 16.60
CA ALA A 142 7.77 -0.18 17.07
C ALA A 142 8.65 0.43 15.96
N LEU A 143 8.82 -0.29 14.84
CA LEU A 143 9.70 0.10 13.73
C LEU A 143 8.95 0.96 12.71
N LYS A 144 8.45 2.11 13.18
CA LYS A 144 7.68 3.04 12.35
C LYS A 144 8.55 3.72 11.28
N ALA A 145 7.97 3.90 10.10
CA ALA A 145 8.57 4.57 8.94
C ALA A 145 7.52 5.39 8.19
N THR A 146 7.97 6.16 7.19
CA THR A 146 7.07 6.82 6.23
C THR A 146 6.92 5.96 4.97
N PHE A 147 5.81 6.10 4.25
CA PHE A 147 5.51 5.30 3.07
C PHE A 147 5.11 6.20 1.89
N ASP A 148 5.78 6.04 0.76
CA ASP A 148 5.33 6.50 -0.55
C ASP A 148 4.72 5.27 -1.24
N VAL A 149 3.41 5.32 -1.52
CA VAL A 149 2.71 4.19 -2.14
C VAL A 149 2.40 4.54 -3.59
N THR A 150 2.71 3.62 -4.49
CA THR A 150 2.33 3.66 -5.91
C THR A 150 1.57 2.38 -6.26
N LEU A 151 0.35 2.53 -6.76
CA LEU A 151 -0.49 1.41 -7.20
C LEU A 151 -0.62 1.42 -8.71
N ILE A 152 -0.35 0.27 -9.33
CA ILE A 152 -0.50 0.04 -10.76
C ILE A 152 -1.63 -0.96 -10.97
N PHE A 153 -2.71 -0.48 -11.57
CA PHE A 153 -3.95 -1.25 -11.74
C PHE A 153 -4.59 -0.95 -13.10
N LYS A 154 -5.63 -1.70 -13.48
CA LYS A 154 -6.38 -1.44 -14.72
C LYS A 154 -6.96 -0.03 -14.73
N THR A 155 -7.00 0.60 -15.90
CA THR A 155 -7.42 2.00 -16.11
C THR A 155 -8.86 2.29 -15.69
N ASP A 156 -9.73 1.29 -15.72
CA ASP A 156 -11.16 1.37 -15.39
C ASP A 156 -11.48 1.17 -13.89
N MET A 157 -10.46 1.09 -13.03
CA MET A 157 -10.59 0.78 -11.61
C MET A 157 -10.14 1.97 -10.74
N VAL A 158 -10.57 2.03 -9.50
CA VAL A 158 -10.17 3.04 -8.52
C VAL A 158 -9.08 2.48 -7.61
N ASN A 159 -8.06 3.30 -7.34
CA ASN A 159 -6.98 3.01 -6.40
C ASN A 159 -7.13 3.91 -5.16
N ILE A 160 -7.06 3.31 -3.96
CA ILE A 160 -7.19 3.99 -2.67
C ILE A 160 -5.98 3.60 -1.82
N SER A 161 -5.44 4.53 -1.04
CA SER A 161 -4.42 4.27 -0.01
C SER A 161 -4.59 5.22 1.18
N ASN A 162 -3.69 5.17 2.17
CA ASN A 162 -3.74 6.00 3.38
C ASN A 162 -3.81 7.51 3.05
N SER A 163 -2.97 7.97 2.14
CA SER A 163 -2.81 9.39 1.81
C SER A 163 -3.56 9.79 0.54
N ALA A 164 -3.67 11.10 0.28
CA ALA A 164 -4.32 11.62 -0.93
C ALA A 164 -3.52 11.29 -2.21
N VAL A 165 -4.22 11.19 -3.34
CA VAL A 165 -3.61 10.99 -4.66
C VAL A 165 -2.83 12.23 -5.07
N VAL A 166 -1.57 12.06 -5.46
CA VAL A 166 -0.69 13.10 -6.02
C VAL A 166 -0.79 13.11 -7.53
N LEU A 167 -0.82 11.91 -8.12
CA LEU A 167 -0.76 11.70 -9.55
C LEU A 167 -1.58 10.46 -9.89
N GLU A 168 -2.41 10.57 -10.92
CA GLU A 168 -3.03 9.44 -11.57
C GLU A 168 -2.96 9.63 -13.08
N LYS A 169 -2.42 8.63 -13.79
CA LYS A 169 -2.33 8.66 -15.25
C LYS A 169 -2.31 7.26 -15.84
N ALA A 170 -2.82 7.12 -17.06
CA ALA A 170 -2.61 5.91 -17.85
C ALA A 170 -1.10 5.70 -18.08
N PHE A 171 -0.70 4.44 -18.15
CA PHE A 171 0.66 4.07 -18.46
C PHE A 171 1.08 4.59 -19.84
N SER A 172 2.29 5.13 -19.92
CA SER A 172 2.95 5.47 -21.17
C SER A 172 4.41 5.00 -21.14
N PRO A 173 4.93 4.32 -22.18
CA PRO A 173 6.26 3.73 -22.17
C PRO A 173 7.40 4.76 -22.12
N ASN A 174 7.13 6.01 -22.50
CA ASN A 174 8.12 7.11 -22.50
C ASN A 174 8.01 8.02 -21.27
N ASP A 175 7.17 7.64 -20.29
CA ASP A 175 7.00 8.42 -19.08
C ASP A 175 8.15 8.20 -18.10
N GLN A 176 8.74 9.28 -17.59
CA GLN A 176 9.84 9.21 -16.64
C GLN A 176 9.48 8.40 -15.39
N ASP A 177 8.23 8.52 -14.92
CA ASP A 177 7.75 7.77 -13.74
C ASP A 177 7.75 6.25 -13.97
N TYR A 178 7.72 5.80 -15.22
CA TYR A 178 7.80 4.39 -15.58
C TYR A 178 9.22 3.95 -15.94
N LEU A 179 10.06 4.81 -16.50
CA LEU A 179 11.43 4.44 -16.88
C LEU A 179 12.19 3.84 -15.69
N ASP A 180 11.98 4.38 -14.50
CA ASP A 180 12.57 3.88 -13.24
C ASP A 180 11.97 2.54 -12.77
N LEU A 181 10.80 2.16 -13.27
CA LEU A 181 10.05 0.97 -12.91
C LEU A 181 10.11 -0.14 -13.97
N LYS A 182 10.60 0.17 -15.18
CA LYS A 182 10.57 -0.69 -16.36
C LYS A 182 11.20 -2.06 -16.14
N GLU A 183 12.31 -2.12 -15.40
CA GLU A 183 13.00 -3.37 -15.10
C GLU A 183 12.16 -4.29 -14.21
N ALA A 184 11.48 -3.73 -13.21
CA ALA A 184 10.63 -4.48 -12.28
C ALA A 184 9.27 -4.84 -12.90
N PHE A 185 8.75 -4.02 -13.82
CA PHE A 185 7.41 -4.17 -14.39
C PHE A 185 7.43 -4.15 -15.94
N PRO A 186 8.08 -5.12 -16.61
CA PRO A 186 8.31 -5.08 -18.06
C PRO A 186 7.05 -5.27 -18.92
N THR A 187 5.94 -5.70 -18.31
CA THR A 187 4.70 -6.10 -19.02
C THR A 187 3.61 -5.03 -18.98
N LEU A 188 3.91 -3.81 -18.55
CA LEU A 188 2.93 -2.72 -18.57
C LEU A 188 2.61 -2.28 -20.01
N ASN A 189 1.36 -1.86 -20.18
CA ASN A 189 0.78 -1.37 -21.44
C ASN A 189 -0.34 -0.38 -21.12
N ASP A 190 -0.97 0.16 -22.14
CA ASP A 190 -2.03 1.19 -22.09
C ASP A 190 -3.27 0.81 -21.27
N LYS A 191 -3.46 -0.46 -20.93
CA LYS A 191 -4.55 -0.93 -20.04
C LYS A 191 -4.29 -0.66 -18.56
N TRP A 192 -3.06 -0.27 -18.20
CA TRP A 192 -2.66 0.00 -16.84
C TRP A 192 -2.65 1.51 -16.57
N LYS A 193 -2.95 1.90 -15.34
CA LYS A 193 -2.71 3.25 -14.82
C LYS A 193 -1.81 3.19 -13.61
N ILE A 194 -1.06 4.27 -13.40
CA ILE A 194 -0.18 4.48 -12.27
C ILE A 194 -0.84 5.54 -11.38
N THR A 195 -1.11 5.20 -10.12
CA THR A 195 -1.62 6.11 -9.10
C THR A 195 -0.58 6.26 -7.99
N LYS A 196 -0.02 7.46 -7.81
CA LYS A 196 0.91 7.80 -6.74
C LYS A 196 0.19 8.54 -5.61
N PHE A 197 0.51 8.20 -4.37
CA PHE A 197 -0.07 8.81 -3.19
C PHE A 197 0.95 9.67 -2.44
N HIS A 198 0.48 10.66 -1.69
CA HIS A 198 1.35 11.48 -0.83
C HIS A 198 2.03 10.61 0.23
N ARG A 199 3.25 11.00 0.60
CA ARG A 199 3.99 10.39 1.71
C ARG A 199 3.14 10.32 2.98
N THR A 200 3.07 9.17 3.61
CA THR A 200 2.38 9.03 4.91
C THR A 200 3.18 9.68 6.04
N PRO A 201 2.51 10.11 7.14
CA PRO A 201 3.18 10.33 8.41
C PRO A 201 3.89 9.06 8.89
N LYS A 202 4.82 9.22 9.83
CA LYS A 202 5.53 8.08 10.41
C LYS A 202 4.56 7.13 11.10
N MET A 203 4.46 5.91 10.59
CA MET A 203 3.46 4.92 11.00
C MET A 203 4.02 3.51 10.98
N SER A 204 3.31 2.57 11.60
CA SER A 204 3.68 1.16 11.64
C SER A 204 3.22 0.43 10.38
N THR A 205 3.88 -0.67 10.01
CA THR A 205 3.54 -1.48 8.82
C THR A 205 2.10 -1.99 8.82
N TYR A 206 1.57 -2.36 9.99
CA TYR A 206 0.23 -2.96 10.11
C TYR A 206 -0.93 -2.02 9.76
N ILE A 207 -0.69 -0.71 9.68
CA ILE A 207 -1.69 0.30 9.26
C ILE A 207 -1.44 0.86 7.86
N VAL A 208 -0.47 0.31 7.11
CA VAL A 208 -0.40 0.52 5.66
C VAL A 208 -1.66 -0.07 5.05
N ALA A 209 -2.38 0.75 4.28
CA ALA A 209 -3.64 0.37 3.67
C ALA A 209 -3.67 0.79 2.20
N PHE A 210 -4.11 -0.11 1.34
CA PHE A 210 -4.40 0.13 -0.06
C PHE A 210 -5.46 -0.84 -0.58
N ALA A 211 -6.28 -0.35 -1.51
CA ALA A 211 -7.30 -1.13 -2.17
C ALA A 211 -7.45 -0.69 -3.62
N SER A 212 -7.79 -1.65 -4.48
CA SER A 212 -7.98 -1.42 -5.92
C SER A 212 -9.18 -2.21 -6.42
N GLY A 213 -10.11 -1.51 -7.07
CA GLY A 213 -11.35 -2.12 -7.53
C GLY A 213 -12.33 -1.12 -8.16
N PRO A 214 -13.48 -1.59 -8.63
CA PRO A 214 -14.49 -0.76 -9.28
C PRO A 214 -15.35 -0.07 -8.22
N PHE A 215 -14.71 0.81 -7.47
CA PHE A 215 -15.32 1.51 -6.35
C PHE A 215 -15.97 2.82 -6.78
N GLU A 216 -17.06 3.13 -6.12
CA GLU A 216 -17.73 4.42 -6.15
C GLU A 216 -17.79 4.95 -4.72
N TYR A 217 -18.03 6.24 -4.55
CA TYR A 217 -18.11 6.83 -3.22
C TYR A 217 -19.14 7.94 -3.13
N ILE A 218 -19.66 8.10 -1.91
CA ILE A 218 -20.28 9.34 -1.45
C ILE A 218 -19.24 10.16 -0.68
N GLU A 219 -19.33 11.48 -0.77
CA GLU A 219 -18.39 12.41 -0.15
C GLU A 219 -19.11 13.46 0.68
N SER A 220 -18.51 13.81 1.81
CA SER A 220 -18.78 15.03 2.57
C SER A 220 -17.45 15.70 2.89
N LYS A 221 -17.49 16.90 3.44
CA LYS A 221 -16.30 17.63 3.88
C LYS A 221 -16.57 18.22 5.25
N VAL A 222 -15.55 18.22 6.09
CA VAL A 222 -15.62 18.82 7.42
C VAL A 222 -14.46 19.75 7.64
N LYS A 223 -14.73 20.95 8.16
CA LYS A 223 -13.70 21.87 8.61
C LYS A 223 -13.34 21.55 10.05
N LEU A 224 -12.07 21.27 10.27
CA LEU A 224 -11.56 20.86 11.57
C LEU A 224 -11.30 22.07 12.48
N PRO A 225 -11.77 22.04 13.74
CA PRO A 225 -11.75 23.20 14.63
C PRO A 225 -10.35 23.63 15.10
N ILE A 226 -9.40 22.71 15.24
CA ILE A 226 -8.04 23.04 15.71
C ILE A 226 -7.14 23.36 14.52
N SER A 227 -7.05 22.45 13.55
CA SER A 227 -6.17 22.63 12.39
C SER A 227 -6.70 23.65 11.37
N GLY A 228 -8.00 23.94 11.38
CA GLY A 228 -8.66 24.75 10.35
C GLY A 228 -8.76 24.06 8.98
N MET A 229 -8.25 22.84 8.86
CA MET A 229 -8.16 22.07 7.63
C MET A 229 -9.54 21.58 7.19
N GLU A 230 -9.83 21.69 5.90
CA GLU A 230 -10.98 21.02 5.30
C GLU A 230 -10.60 19.59 4.91
N VAL A 231 -11.22 18.62 5.57
CA VAL A 231 -10.95 17.19 5.35
C VAL A 231 -12.10 16.58 4.56
N PRO A 232 -11.87 16.08 3.32
CA PRO A 232 -12.83 15.25 2.62
C PRO A 232 -13.00 13.90 3.33
N LEU A 233 -14.25 13.52 3.50
CA LEU A 233 -14.69 12.28 4.09
C LEU A 233 -15.37 11.47 2.99
N ARG A 234 -14.88 10.26 2.73
CA ARG A 234 -15.47 9.40 1.70
C ARG A 234 -15.89 8.06 2.28
N VAL A 235 -16.98 7.53 1.77
CA VAL A 235 -17.41 6.15 1.99
C VAL A 235 -17.45 5.48 0.62
N TYR A 236 -16.47 4.63 0.37
CA TYR A 236 -16.33 3.84 -0.85
C TYR A 236 -17.09 2.51 -0.72
N GLY A 237 -17.66 2.05 -1.83
CA GLY A 237 -18.23 0.72 -1.99
C GLY A 237 -18.10 0.26 -3.44
N THR A 238 -18.36 -1.01 -3.72
CA THR A 238 -18.44 -1.46 -5.12
C THR A 238 -19.66 -0.88 -5.83
N LEU A 239 -19.64 -0.87 -7.17
CA LEU A 239 -20.71 -0.44 -8.09
C LEU A 239 -22.15 -0.91 -7.77
N THR A 240 -22.33 -1.82 -6.81
CA THR A 240 -23.64 -2.04 -6.21
C THR A 240 -24.22 -0.74 -5.69
N MET A 241 -23.42 0.18 -5.11
CA MET A 241 -23.85 1.50 -4.59
C MET A 241 -24.57 2.40 -5.61
N ASN A 242 -24.18 2.48 -6.89
CA ASN A 242 -24.97 3.23 -7.89
C ASN A 242 -26.06 2.41 -8.59
N MET A 243 -26.01 1.07 -8.59
CA MET A 243 -27.22 0.28 -8.91
C MET A 243 -28.32 0.52 -7.88
N ILE A 244 -28.00 1.15 -6.73
CA ILE A 244 -28.97 1.45 -5.69
C ILE A 244 -29.92 2.60 -6.02
N LEU A 245 -29.60 3.41 -7.02
CA LEU A 245 -30.48 4.51 -7.42
C LEU A 245 -31.61 4.08 -8.39
N SER A 246 -31.63 2.82 -8.88
CA SER A 246 -32.55 2.43 -9.95
C SER A 246 -33.29 1.09 -9.80
N SER A 247 -33.27 0.41 -8.65
CA SER A 247 -34.16 -0.75 -8.46
C SER A 247 -34.72 -0.90 -7.05
N LEU A 248 -36.05 -1.01 -7.01
CA LEU A 248 -36.91 -1.08 -5.85
C LEU A 248 -36.63 -2.32 -4.99
N LEU A 249 -36.47 -2.08 -3.67
CA LEU A 249 -36.81 -2.96 -2.54
C LEU A 249 -35.76 -3.88 -1.85
N SER A 250 -34.45 -3.63 -1.96
CA SER A 250 -33.44 -4.11 -0.96
C SER A 250 -32.25 -3.16 -0.81
N THR A 251 -32.48 -1.92 -1.25
CA THR A 251 -31.50 -1.10 -1.93
C THR A 251 -31.28 0.17 -1.10
N ALA A 252 -32.38 0.81 -0.68
CA ALA A 252 -32.37 1.97 0.20
C ALA A 252 -31.49 1.78 1.45
N ASP A 253 -31.48 0.59 2.06
CA ASP A 253 -30.79 0.33 3.32
C ASP A 253 -29.26 0.52 3.23
N ILE A 254 -28.61 0.16 2.12
CA ILE A 254 -27.14 0.28 2.00
C ILE A 254 -26.73 1.73 1.72
N ILE A 255 -27.47 2.47 0.87
CA ILE A 255 -27.23 3.92 0.70
C ILE A 255 -27.49 4.65 2.03
N HIS A 256 -28.58 4.35 2.72
CA HIS A 256 -28.87 4.96 4.02
C HIS A 256 -27.80 4.63 5.06
N GLN A 257 -27.26 3.41 5.08
CA GLN A 257 -26.14 3.03 5.96
C GLN A 257 -24.84 3.75 5.60
N ALA A 258 -24.50 3.86 4.30
CA ALA A 258 -23.33 4.60 3.86
C ALA A 258 -23.46 6.10 4.21
N GLN A 259 -24.62 6.70 3.95
CA GLN A 259 -24.91 8.09 4.29
C GLN A 259 -24.85 8.30 5.80
N PHE A 260 -25.45 7.41 6.60
CA PHE A 260 -25.35 7.45 8.05
C PHE A 260 -23.90 7.39 8.53
N ALA A 261 -23.08 6.50 7.97
CA ALA A 261 -21.66 6.42 8.30
C ALA A 261 -20.91 7.72 7.93
N LEU A 262 -21.24 8.31 6.79
CA LEU A 262 -20.65 9.58 6.34
C LEU A 262 -21.03 10.74 7.27
N ASP A 263 -22.31 10.88 7.60
CA ASP A 263 -22.83 11.91 8.49
C ASP A 263 -22.26 11.77 9.90
N PHE A 264 -22.17 10.53 10.39
CA PHE A 264 -21.56 10.22 11.68
C PHE A 264 -20.08 10.59 11.69
N LYS A 265 -19.30 10.23 10.65
CA LYS A 265 -17.90 10.64 10.50
C LYS A 265 -17.75 12.16 10.54
N ALA A 266 -18.64 12.89 9.86
CA ALA A 266 -18.60 14.35 9.81
C ALA A 266 -18.87 15.00 11.18
N GLN A 267 -19.69 14.38 12.02
CA GLN A 267 -19.94 14.86 13.38
C GLN A 267 -18.82 14.49 14.36
N VAL A 268 -18.26 13.28 14.24
CA VAL A 268 -17.32 12.73 15.22
C VAL A 268 -15.89 13.19 15.00
N LEU A 269 -15.43 13.38 13.76
CA LEU A 269 -14.03 13.76 13.52
C LEU A 269 -13.64 15.10 14.17
N PRO A 270 -14.44 16.18 14.06
CA PRO A 270 -14.17 17.43 14.79
C PRO A 270 -14.17 17.24 16.32
N LEU A 271 -15.09 16.42 16.83
CA LEU A 271 -15.20 16.13 18.25
C LEU A 271 -13.94 15.43 18.77
N TYR A 272 -13.37 14.48 18.01
CA TYR A 272 -12.11 13.84 18.39
C TYR A 272 -10.93 14.80 18.38
N GLU A 273 -10.85 15.69 17.38
CA GLU A 273 -9.78 16.70 17.35
C GLU A 273 -9.84 17.57 18.61
N GLN A 274 -11.03 18.02 19.01
CA GLN A 274 -11.26 18.81 20.23
C GLN A 274 -11.02 18.02 21.51
N LEU A 275 -11.53 16.79 21.59
CA LEU A 275 -11.46 15.95 22.78
C LEU A 275 -10.02 15.59 23.13
N PHE A 276 -9.22 15.25 22.12
CA PHE A 276 -7.83 14.87 22.30
C PHE A 276 -6.86 16.05 22.27
N ASP A 277 -7.32 17.24 21.87
CA ASP A 277 -6.50 18.43 21.65
C ASP A 277 -5.31 18.16 20.71
N VAL A 278 -5.57 17.37 19.66
CA VAL A 278 -4.56 16.96 18.68
C VAL A 278 -5.13 17.10 17.27
N PRO A 279 -4.48 17.87 16.38
CA PRO A 279 -4.86 17.97 14.98
C PRO A 279 -4.96 16.63 14.27
N TYR A 280 -6.00 16.45 13.44
CA TYR A 280 -6.04 15.30 12.54
C TYR A 280 -4.89 15.37 11.53
N PRO A 281 -4.04 14.33 11.39
CA PRO A 281 -2.76 14.47 10.70
C PRO A 281 -2.82 14.21 9.19
N LEU A 282 -3.97 13.80 8.64
CA LEU A 282 -4.09 13.38 7.24
C LEU A 282 -5.00 14.32 6.43
N PRO A 283 -4.77 14.44 5.10
CA PRO A 283 -5.54 15.33 4.23
C PRO A 283 -6.89 14.76 3.79
N LYS A 284 -7.25 13.53 4.18
CA LYS A 284 -8.53 12.86 3.88
C LYS A 284 -8.82 11.75 4.88
N LEU A 285 -10.09 11.34 4.99
CA LEU A 285 -10.51 10.15 5.71
C LEU A 285 -11.48 9.29 4.89
N ASP A 286 -10.96 8.18 4.36
CA ASP A 286 -11.73 7.24 3.55
C ASP A 286 -12.16 6.02 4.37
N THR A 287 -13.35 5.51 4.08
CA THR A 287 -13.86 4.24 4.58
C THR A 287 -14.23 3.37 3.39
N LEU A 288 -13.73 2.14 3.32
CA LEU A 288 -14.13 1.18 2.29
C LEU A 288 -15.08 0.16 2.92
N VAL A 289 -16.31 0.08 2.40
CA VAL A 289 -17.26 -0.97 2.76
C VAL A 289 -16.91 -2.22 1.99
N VAL A 290 -16.69 -3.30 2.73
CA VAL A 290 -16.27 -4.59 2.18
C VAL A 290 -17.40 -5.61 2.35
N SER A 291 -17.55 -6.46 1.35
CA SER A 291 -18.55 -7.54 1.27
C SER A 291 -18.04 -8.85 1.85
#